data_AF-A0A522AK34-F1
#
_entry.id   AF-A0A522AK34-F1
#
_cell.length_a   1.000
_cell.length_b   1.000
_cell.length_c   1.000
_cell.angle_alpha   90.00
_cell.angle_beta   90.00
_cell.angle_gamma   90.00
#
_symmetry.space_group_name_H-M   'P 1'
#
loop_
_entity.id
_entity.type
_entity.pdbx_description
1 polymer ?
#
loop_
_entity_poly.entity_id
_entity_poly.type
_entity_poly.pdbx_seq_one_letter_code
_entity_poly.pdbx_strand_id
1 'polypeptide(L)'
;MANPAVLAQSAAPRLRLGELLVRDGKLTPRDLDQALAAQREMGDLLGRVLVRLGLLSEIDVAQVLAGQLAVPLVLATEFPETAIEVPGLSPDYLIGHAVLPLRSADGQLHVAMTAPQDAFLTKALQLATGLVINPALALESELNIALARLYGQPEAGEDAADGDADEFFEGSLGGDSEFVEHLKDLASEAPVIRLVNQLIGRVIDLRASDIHLEPFEDGLHVRYRVDGVLQEAEVIPGQFSAAVSSRIKLLAHLNIAERRMP
;
A
#
# COMPACT_ATOMS: atom_id res chain seq x y z
N MET A 1 32.79 10.43 -30.04
CA MET A 1 33.49 10.89 -28.82
C MET A 1 32.43 11.45 -27.89
N ALA A 2 31.97 10.64 -26.92
CA ALA A 2 30.92 11.01 -25.99
C ALA A 2 31.53 11.75 -24.78
N ASN A 3 30.86 12.82 -24.35
CA ASN A 3 31.27 13.73 -23.28
C ASN A 3 31.07 13.07 -21.90
N PRO A 4 32.11 12.89 -21.06
CA PRO A 4 32.02 12.15 -19.79
C PRO A 4 31.60 13.01 -18.58
N ALA A 5 30.87 14.11 -18.77
CA ALA A 5 30.72 15.16 -17.74
C ALA A 5 29.30 15.32 -17.15
N VAL A 6 28.65 14.24 -16.69
CA VAL A 6 27.43 14.37 -15.85
C VAL A 6 27.54 13.65 -14.49
N LEU A 7 28.74 13.18 -14.12
CA LEU A 7 29.02 12.63 -12.79
C LEU A 7 29.73 13.67 -11.92
N ALA A 8 29.02 14.72 -11.52
CA ALA A 8 29.31 15.52 -10.31
C ALA A 8 28.38 16.74 -10.27
N GLN A 9 27.14 16.57 -9.79
CA GLN A 9 26.45 17.67 -9.14
C GLN A 9 26.35 17.35 -7.65
N SER A 10 27.10 18.13 -6.89
CA SER A 10 27.02 18.31 -5.45
C SER A 10 25.55 18.40 -5.03
N ALA A 11 25.07 17.39 -4.31
CA ALA A 11 23.71 17.37 -3.80
C ALA A 11 23.70 17.95 -2.39
N ALA A 12 22.95 19.03 -2.20
CA ALA A 12 22.43 19.38 -0.88
C ALA A 12 21.85 18.13 -0.20
N PRO A 13 21.90 18.00 1.14
CA PRO A 13 21.40 16.82 1.83
C PRO A 13 19.95 16.57 1.40
N ARG A 14 19.71 15.46 0.68
CA ARG A 14 18.34 15.04 0.35
C ARG A 14 17.62 14.86 1.67
N LEU A 15 16.58 15.66 1.90
CA LEU A 15 15.72 15.53 3.07
C LEU A 15 15.23 14.09 3.17
N ARG A 16 15.20 13.56 4.40
CA ARG A 16 14.76 12.19 4.66
C ARG A 16 13.24 12.08 4.45
N LEU A 17 12.74 10.87 4.18
CA LEU A 17 11.31 10.65 3.91
C LEU A 17 10.43 11.20 5.04
N GLY A 18 10.79 10.92 6.29
CA GLY A 18 10.07 11.44 7.46
C GLY A 18 10.05 12.96 7.54
N GLU A 19 11.18 13.62 7.25
CA GLU A 19 11.28 15.08 7.25
C GLU A 19 10.42 15.70 6.14
N LEU A 20 10.39 15.07 4.96
CA LEU A 20 9.54 15.49 3.85
C LEU A 20 8.06 15.35 4.21
N LEU A 21 7.66 14.23 4.80
CA LEU A 21 6.28 13.99 5.23
C LEU A 21 5.80 14.99 6.28
N VAL A 22 6.69 15.36 7.22
CA VAL A 22 6.39 16.39 8.24
C VAL A 22 6.31 17.77 7.60
N ARG A 23 7.26 18.13 6.73
CA ARG A 23 7.27 19.41 6.03
C ARG A 23 6.02 19.61 5.18
N ASP A 24 5.56 18.55 4.52
CA ASP A 24 4.39 18.56 3.65
C ASP A 24 3.07 18.44 4.45
N GLY A 25 3.14 18.41 5.78
CA GLY A 25 1.98 18.40 6.69
C GLY A 25 1.23 17.07 6.75
N LYS A 26 1.78 16.00 6.15
CA LYS A 26 1.16 14.66 6.12
C LYS A 26 1.44 13.84 7.38
N LEU A 27 2.44 14.23 8.18
CA LEU A 27 2.84 13.53 9.41
C LEU A 27 3.22 14.54 10.49
N THR A 28 2.88 14.29 11.76
CA THR A 28 3.36 15.15 12.84
C THR A 28 4.79 14.75 13.28
N PRO A 29 5.59 15.67 13.84
CA PRO A 29 6.91 15.31 14.38
C PRO A 29 6.83 14.20 15.44
N ARG A 30 5.77 14.20 16.25
CA ARG A 30 5.54 13.19 17.28
C ARG A 30 5.25 11.82 16.69
N ASP A 31 4.40 11.76 15.67
CA ASP A 31 4.08 10.48 14.99
C ASP A 31 5.30 9.95 14.23
N LEU A 32 6.14 10.84 13.69
CA LEU A 32 7.42 10.45 13.09
C LEU A 32 8.35 9.80 14.12
N ASP A 33 8.49 10.37 15.31
CA ASP A 33 9.33 9.80 16.37
C ASP A 33 8.82 8.42 16.80
N GLN A 34 7.49 8.24 16.91
CA GLN A 34 6.87 6.94 17.19
C GLN A 34 7.13 5.93 16.08
N ALA A 35 6.95 6.33 14.82
CA ALA A 35 7.21 5.47 13.67
C ALA A 35 8.69 5.06 13.58
N LEU A 36 9.63 5.96 13.89
CA LEU A 36 11.06 5.65 13.93
C LEU A 36 11.43 4.69 15.07
N ALA A 37 10.74 4.76 16.21
CA ALA A 37 10.90 3.79 17.29
C ALA A 37 10.42 2.40 16.85
N ALA A 38 9.21 2.31 16.30
CA ALA A 38 8.66 1.07 15.76
C ALA A 38 9.53 0.50 14.62
N GLN A 39 10.07 1.36 13.75
CA GLN A 39 10.96 0.94 12.67
C GLN A 39 12.18 0.17 13.19
N ARG A 40 12.78 0.59 14.31
CA ARG A 40 13.95 -0.09 14.90
C ARG A 40 13.61 -1.46 15.45
N GLU A 41 12.39 -1.63 15.96
CA GLU A 41 11.91 -2.92 16.48
C GLU A 41 11.53 -3.88 15.35
N MET A 42 10.90 -3.36 14.30
CA MET A 42 10.35 -4.14 13.19
C MET A 42 11.39 -4.46 12.10
N GLY A 43 12.47 -3.67 11.99
CA GLY A 43 13.51 -3.86 10.97
C GLY A 43 13.05 -3.56 9.54
N ASP A 44 11.97 -2.79 9.36
CA ASP A 44 11.35 -2.53 8.05
C ASP A 44 11.66 -1.10 7.54
N LEU A 45 11.24 -0.79 6.31
CA LEU A 45 11.32 0.55 5.74
C LEU A 45 10.34 1.50 6.44
N LEU A 46 10.77 2.72 6.77
CA LEU A 46 9.94 3.72 7.45
C LEU A 46 8.59 3.93 6.75
N GLY A 47 8.57 3.99 5.41
CA GLY A 47 7.32 4.13 4.65
C GLY A 47 6.32 3.01 4.93
N ARG A 48 6.77 1.75 4.97
CA ARG A 48 5.93 0.59 5.31
C ARG A 48 5.46 0.62 6.75
N VAL A 49 6.33 1.01 7.67
CA VAL A 49 5.97 1.17 9.09
C VAL A 49 4.89 2.24 9.26
N LEU A 50 5.01 3.37 8.55
CA LEU A 50 3.99 4.42 8.57
C LEU A 50 2.63 3.92 8.06
N VAL A 51 2.63 3.08 7.02
CA VAL A 51 1.38 2.47 6.50
C VAL A 51 0.82 1.43 7.48
N ARG A 52 1.67 0.55 8.04
CA ARG A 52 1.25 -0.53 8.96
C ARG A 52 0.76 0.01 10.32
N LEU A 53 1.35 1.10 10.79
CA LEU A 53 0.82 1.86 11.93
C LEU A 53 -0.40 2.70 11.56
N GLY A 54 -0.85 2.63 10.30
CA GLY A 54 -1.92 3.45 9.74
C GLY A 54 -1.60 4.95 9.69
N LEU A 55 -0.46 5.43 10.12
CA LEU A 55 -0.18 6.87 10.22
C LEU A 55 -0.33 7.59 8.88
N LEU A 56 -0.04 6.92 7.77
CA LEU A 56 -0.30 7.40 6.42
C LEU A 56 -0.91 6.33 5.52
N SER A 57 -1.59 6.76 4.45
CA SER A 57 -1.97 5.86 3.37
C SER A 57 -0.75 5.51 2.51
N GLU A 58 -0.81 4.36 1.84
CA GLU A 58 0.26 3.91 0.95
C GLU A 58 0.51 4.91 -0.19
N ILE A 59 -0.56 5.47 -0.76
CA ILE A 59 -0.46 6.48 -1.83
C ILE A 59 0.20 7.76 -1.33
N ASP A 60 -0.07 8.18 -0.09
CA ASP A 60 0.55 9.38 0.48
C ASP A 60 2.05 9.24 0.66
N VAL A 61 2.48 8.07 1.14
CA VAL A 61 3.90 7.72 1.28
C VAL A 61 4.54 7.63 -0.10
N ALA A 62 3.91 6.93 -1.04
CA ALA A 62 4.46 6.70 -2.37
C ALA A 62 4.65 8.00 -3.16
N GLN A 63 3.71 8.96 -3.09
CA GLN A 63 3.85 10.27 -3.73
C GLN A 63 5.10 11.02 -3.26
N VAL A 64 5.33 11.06 -1.94
CA VAL A 64 6.48 11.75 -1.36
C VAL A 64 7.77 11.01 -1.69
N LEU A 65 7.75 9.67 -1.62
CA LEU A 65 8.90 8.83 -1.93
C LEU A 65 9.31 8.93 -3.41
N ALA A 66 8.35 8.90 -4.33
CA ALA A 66 8.59 9.08 -5.77
C ALA A 66 9.29 10.41 -6.06
N GLY A 67 8.80 11.50 -5.45
CA GLY A 67 9.43 12.82 -5.54
C GLY A 67 10.84 12.85 -4.94
N GLN A 68 11.05 12.19 -3.79
CA GLN A 68 12.36 12.10 -3.14
C GLN A 68 13.39 11.34 -3.99
N LEU A 69 12.97 10.23 -4.61
CA LEU A 69 13.81 9.36 -5.41
C LEU A 69 13.96 9.83 -6.86
N ALA A 70 13.15 10.81 -7.29
CA ALA A 70 13.05 11.27 -8.67
C ALA A 70 12.73 10.14 -9.66
N VAL A 71 11.80 9.27 -9.27
CA VAL A 71 11.25 8.18 -10.10
C VAL A 71 9.75 8.41 -10.32
N PRO A 72 9.18 7.99 -11.45
CA PRO A 72 7.74 8.08 -11.66
C PRO A 72 6.98 7.18 -10.67
N LEU A 73 5.81 7.64 -10.24
CA LEU A 73 4.81 6.81 -9.56
C LEU A 73 3.84 6.30 -10.61
N VAL A 74 3.65 4.99 -10.69
CA VAL A 74 2.69 4.33 -11.57
C VAL A 74 1.59 3.68 -10.74
N LEU A 75 0.35 3.80 -11.20
CA LEU A 75 -0.82 3.21 -10.53
C LEU A 75 -1.34 2.00 -11.30
N ALA A 76 -2.21 1.22 -10.66
CA ALA A 76 -2.84 0.03 -11.24
C ALA A 76 -3.48 0.25 -12.62
N THR A 77 -3.97 1.45 -12.92
CA THR A 77 -4.56 1.81 -14.21
C THR A 77 -3.55 1.83 -15.37
N GLU A 78 -2.26 1.91 -15.07
CA GLU A 78 -1.17 1.95 -16.04
C GLU A 78 -0.47 0.59 -16.19
N PHE A 79 -0.88 -0.41 -15.41
CA PHE A 79 -0.31 -1.76 -15.48
C PHE A 79 -0.79 -2.50 -16.73
N PRO A 80 0.04 -3.38 -17.30
CA PRO A 80 -0.37 -4.13 -18.48
C PRO A 80 -1.54 -5.08 -18.18
N GLU A 81 -2.42 -5.22 -19.16
CA GLU A 81 -3.55 -6.17 -19.11
C GLU A 81 -3.08 -7.62 -19.31
N THR A 82 -2.00 -7.80 -20.06
CA THR A 82 -1.41 -9.11 -20.39
C THR A 82 0.02 -9.21 -19.88
N ALA A 83 0.44 -10.40 -19.48
CA ALA A 83 1.80 -10.64 -19.01
C ALA A 83 2.84 -10.27 -20.08
N ILE A 84 3.90 -9.58 -19.66
CA ILE A 84 5.03 -9.26 -20.52
C ILE A 84 6.14 -10.25 -20.20
N GLU A 85 6.48 -11.10 -21.16
CA GLU A 85 7.62 -12.00 -21.03
C GLU A 85 8.93 -11.22 -21.20
N VAL A 86 9.82 -11.37 -20.23
CA VAL A 86 11.14 -10.74 -20.24
C VAL A 86 12.20 -11.84 -20.23
N PRO A 87 12.95 -12.04 -21.31
CA PRO A 87 14.02 -13.03 -21.35
C PRO A 87 15.00 -12.85 -20.17
N GLY A 88 15.27 -13.94 -19.46
CA GLY A 88 16.17 -13.95 -18.30
C GLY A 88 15.48 -13.75 -16.95
N LEU A 89 14.18 -13.47 -16.90
CA LEU A 89 13.40 -13.37 -15.66
C LEU A 89 12.29 -14.42 -15.63
N SER A 90 12.22 -15.21 -14.56
CA SER A 90 11.11 -16.14 -14.33
C SER A 90 9.92 -15.45 -13.65
N PRO A 91 8.69 -15.95 -13.83
CA PRO A 91 7.51 -15.50 -13.07
C PRO A 91 7.76 -15.46 -11.56
N ASP A 92 8.33 -16.52 -10.99
CA ASP A 92 8.64 -16.61 -9.56
C ASP A 92 9.62 -15.52 -9.10
N TYR A 93 10.58 -15.15 -9.94
CA TYR A 93 11.52 -14.07 -9.64
C TYR A 93 10.81 -12.70 -9.62
N LEU A 94 9.92 -12.45 -10.57
CA LEU A 94 9.11 -11.23 -10.62
C LEU A 94 8.19 -11.10 -9.40
N ILE A 95 7.53 -12.19 -9.01
CA ILE A 95 6.66 -12.24 -7.83
C ILE A 95 7.50 -12.07 -6.54
N GLY A 96 8.54 -12.88 -6.37
CA GLY A 96 9.35 -12.90 -5.14
C GLY A 96 10.11 -11.60 -4.86
N HIS A 97 10.40 -10.81 -5.90
CA HIS A 97 11.04 -9.51 -5.77
C HIS A 97 10.10 -8.32 -5.94
N ALA A 98 8.78 -8.56 -6.12
CA ALA A 98 7.79 -7.54 -6.36
C ALA A 98 8.21 -6.58 -7.49
N VAL A 99 8.47 -7.14 -8.68
CA VAL A 99 8.89 -6.42 -9.88
C VAL A 99 7.91 -6.72 -11.01
N LEU A 100 7.16 -5.72 -11.46
CA LEU A 100 6.23 -5.86 -12.58
C LEU A 100 6.80 -5.22 -13.84
N PRO A 101 7.06 -5.98 -14.91
CA PRO A 101 7.37 -5.40 -16.21
C PRO A 101 6.18 -4.58 -16.74
N LEU A 102 6.43 -3.32 -17.09
CA LEU A 102 5.43 -2.41 -17.69
C LEU A 102 5.58 -2.32 -19.20
N ARG A 103 6.83 -2.32 -19.68
CA ARG A 103 7.17 -2.23 -21.09
C ARG A 103 8.59 -2.72 -21.32
N SER A 104 8.79 -3.54 -22.36
CA SER A 104 10.10 -3.98 -22.84
C SER A 104 10.25 -3.63 -24.32
N ALA A 105 11.10 -2.64 -24.64
CA ALA A 105 11.33 -2.16 -26.00
C ALA A 105 12.66 -1.42 -26.13
N ASP A 106 13.26 -1.39 -27.32
CA ASP A 106 14.42 -0.55 -27.65
C ASP A 106 15.64 -0.73 -26.71
N GLY A 107 15.84 -1.95 -26.20
CA GLY A 107 16.92 -2.25 -25.24
C GLY A 107 16.67 -1.73 -23.83
N GLN A 108 15.44 -1.31 -23.53
CA GLN A 108 15.01 -0.78 -22.24
C GLN A 108 13.89 -1.62 -21.64
N LEU A 109 13.91 -1.74 -20.32
CA LEU A 109 12.87 -2.40 -19.54
C LEU A 109 12.34 -1.44 -18.49
N HIS A 110 11.09 -1.03 -18.66
CA HIS A 110 10.36 -0.27 -17.65
C HIS A 110 9.72 -1.24 -16.67
N VAL A 111 9.97 -1.04 -15.38
CA VAL A 111 9.47 -1.91 -14.32
C VAL A 111 8.81 -1.09 -13.21
N ALA A 112 7.71 -1.58 -12.67
CA ALA A 112 7.12 -1.08 -11.44
C ALA A 112 7.68 -1.88 -10.26
N MET A 113 8.07 -1.18 -9.19
CA MET A 113 8.75 -1.75 -8.02
C MET A 113 8.24 -1.08 -6.74
N THR A 114 8.25 -1.80 -5.61
CA THR A 114 7.96 -1.24 -4.28
C THR A 114 9.14 -0.47 -3.69
N ALA A 115 10.36 -0.88 -4.04
CA ALA A 115 11.61 -0.32 -3.53
C ALA A 115 12.59 0.03 -4.67
N PRO A 116 12.29 1.04 -5.51
CA PRO A 116 13.16 1.44 -6.64
C PRO A 116 14.53 1.98 -6.20
N GLN A 117 14.71 2.31 -4.92
CA GLN A 117 16.00 2.65 -4.32
C GLN A 117 16.94 1.45 -4.12
N ASP A 118 16.45 0.21 -4.29
CA ASP A 118 17.28 -0.99 -4.21
C ASP A 118 18.18 -1.10 -5.46
N ALA A 119 19.41 -0.59 -5.31
CA ALA A 119 20.43 -0.64 -6.34
C ALA A 119 20.90 -2.07 -6.65
N PHE A 120 20.78 -3.01 -5.70
CA PHE A 120 21.17 -4.41 -5.93
C PHE A 120 20.15 -5.09 -6.83
N LEU A 121 18.85 -4.93 -6.54
CA LEU A 121 17.78 -5.49 -7.37
C LEU A 121 17.81 -4.88 -8.79
N THR A 122 17.97 -3.56 -8.90
CA THR A 122 18.07 -2.88 -10.20
C THR A 122 19.25 -3.42 -11.03
N LYS A 123 20.40 -3.63 -10.39
CA LYS A 123 21.58 -4.19 -11.05
C LYS A 123 21.41 -5.67 -11.40
N ALA A 124 20.73 -6.45 -10.56
CA ALA A 124 20.42 -7.85 -10.84
C ALA A 124 19.50 -7.99 -12.06
N LEU A 125 18.46 -7.16 -12.15
CA LEU A 125 17.57 -7.09 -13.32
C LEU A 125 18.35 -6.74 -14.58
N GLN A 126 19.24 -5.73 -14.52
CA GLN A 126 20.10 -5.36 -15.64
C GLN A 126 21.01 -6.51 -16.08
N LEU A 127 21.60 -7.24 -15.14
CA LEU A 127 22.51 -8.36 -15.44
C LEU A 127 21.78 -9.56 -16.06
N ALA A 128 20.58 -9.86 -15.55
CA ALA A 128 19.77 -10.99 -16.00
C ALA A 128 19.17 -10.76 -17.40
N THR A 129 18.77 -9.52 -17.69
CA THR A 129 18.07 -9.18 -18.94
C THR A 129 18.99 -8.59 -20.01
N GLY A 130 20.12 -8.01 -19.62
CA GLY A 130 20.97 -7.21 -20.51
C GLY A 130 20.38 -5.85 -20.92
N LEU A 131 19.22 -5.46 -20.33
CA LEU A 131 18.48 -4.25 -20.70
C LEU A 131 18.83 -3.08 -19.77
N VAL A 132 18.59 -1.85 -20.24
CA VAL A 132 18.60 -0.66 -19.39
C VAL A 132 17.31 -0.64 -18.57
N ILE A 133 17.44 -0.71 -17.24
CA ILE A 133 16.30 -0.76 -16.32
C ILE A 133 15.84 0.66 -16.00
N ASN A 134 14.55 0.93 -16.24
CA ASN A 134 13.89 2.18 -15.91
C ASN A 134 12.86 1.91 -14.79
N PRO A 135 13.23 2.10 -13.51
CA PRO A 135 12.35 1.82 -12.39
C PRO A 135 11.28 2.90 -12.21
N ALA A 136 10.07 2.47 -11.89
CA ALA A 136 8.96 3.26 -11.41
C ALA A 136 8.52 2.75 -10.03
N LEU A 137 8.10 3.64 -9.15
CA LEU A 137 7.49 3.27 -7.88
C LEU A 137 6.05 2.84 -8.12
N ALA A 138 5.62 1.76 -7.49
CA ALA A 138 4.22 1.35 -7.41
C ALA A 138 3.81 1.10 -5.95
N LEU A 139 2.51 1.13 -5.71
CA LEU A 139 1.95 0.65 -4.45
C LEU A 139 2.15 -0.87 -4.36
N GLU A 140 2.69 -1.34 -3.25
CA GLU A 140 2.86 -2.75 -2.89
C GLU A 140 1.55 -3.52 -2.99
N SER A 141 0.45 -2.96 -2.49
CA SER A 141 -0.87 -3.60 -2.58
C SER A 141 -1.30 -3.83 -4.04
N GLU A 142 -1.20 -2.81 -4.90
CA GLU A 142 -1.57 -2.89 -6.31
C GLU A 142 -0.63 -3.81 -7.10
N LEU A 143 0.67 -3.74 -6.81
CA LEU A 143 1.69 -4.52 -7.48
C LEU A 143 1.52 -6.01 -7.21
N ASN A 144 1.24 -6.39 -5.97
CA ASN A 144 1.01 -7.78 -5.58
C ASN A 144 -0.21 -8.37 -6.29
N ILE A 145 -1.32 -7.63 -6.36
CA ILE A 145 -2.53 -8.04 -7.10
C ILE A 145 -2.21 -8.27 -8.58
N ALA A 146 -1.49 -7.34 -9.20
CA ALA A 146 -1.14 -7.42 -10.60
C ALA A 146 -0.18 -8.57 -10.91
N LEU A 147 0.82 -8.80 -10.06
CA LEU A 147 1.77 -9.90 -10.20
C LEU A 147 1.09 -11.26 -10.07
N ALA A 148 0.19 -11.42 -9.09
CA ALA A 148 -0.60 -12.63 -8.94
C ALA A 148 -1.48 -12.88 -10.18
N ARG A 149 -2.15 -11.85 -10.71
CA ARG A 149 -3.00 -11.95 -11.90
C ARG A 149 -2.22 -12.32 -13.17
N LEU A 150 -1.05 -11.72 -13.36
CA LEU A 150 -0.31 -11.80 -14.64
C LEU A 150 0.68 -12.95 -14.69
N TYR A 151 1.26 -13.33 -13.54
CA TYR A 151 2.36 -14.28 -13.45
C TYR A 151 2.08 -15.43 -12.47
N GLY A 152 0.94 -15.40 -11.76
CA GLY A 152 0.49 -16.53 -10.95
C GLY A 152 0.16 -17.73 -11.82
N GLN A 153 0.50 -18.93 -11.35
CA GLN A 153 0.16 -20.16 -12.07
C GLN A 153 -1.34 -20.48 -11.89
N PRO A 154 -2.07 -20.87 -12.96
CA PRO A 154 -3.35 -21.52 -12.79
C PRO A 154 -3.12 -22.90 -12.19
N GLU A 155 -3.71 -23.17 -11.02
CA GLU A 155 -3.74 -24.50 -10.41
C GLU A 155 -4.19 -25.53 -11.45
N ALA A 156 -3.32 -26.48 -11.78
CA ALA A 156 -3.58 -27.52 -12.75
C ALA A 156 -4.37 -28.66 -12.09
N GLY A 157 -5.69 -28.59 -12.23
CA GLY A 157 -6.59 -29.73 -12.06
C GLY A 157 -7.60 -29.58 -10.94
N GLU A 158 -8.85 -29.29 -11.30
CA GLU A 158 -10.00 -30.11 -10.89
C GLU A 158 -11.19 -29.78 -11.81
N ASP A 159 -11.88 -30.83 -12.23
CA ASP A 159 -12.92 -30.83 -13.26
C ASP A 159 -14.08 -29.89 -12.89
N ALA A 160 -14.41 -29.00 -13.84
CA ALA A 160 -15.58 -28.15 -13.78
C ALA A 160 -16.87 -28.99 -13.84
N ALA A 161 -17.39 -29.35 -12.68
CA ALA A 161 -18.77 -29.71 -12.46
C ALA A 161 -19.34 -28.82 -11.35
N ASP A 162 -20.27 -27.93 -11.73
CA ASP A 162 -21.22 -27.15 -10.92
C ASP A 162 -21.13 -27.33 -9.39
N GLY A 163 -20.78 -26.26 -8.68
CA GLY A 163 -21.03 -26.13 -7.25
C GLY A 163 -20.17 -25.06 -6.57
N ASP A 164 -20.82 -23.95 -6.20
CA ASP A 164 -20.47 -23.00 -5.15
C ASP A 164 -19.09 -22.29 -5.16
N ALA A 165 -19.17 -20.96 -5.23
CA ALA A 165 -18.07 -20.00 -5.24
C ALA A 165 -17.41 -19.80 -3.86
N ASP A 166 -17.24 -20.84 -3.05
CA ASP A 166 -16.70 -20.75 -1.68
C ASP A 166 -15.48 -21.66 -1.38
N GLU A 167 -14.96 -22.44 -2.34
CA GLU A 167 -13.88 -23.42 -2.06
C GLU A 167 -12.62 -23.23 -2.94
N PHE A 168 -12.02 -22.03 -2.94
CA PHE A 168 -10.75 -21.80 -3.67
C PHE A 168 -9.57 -21.35 -2.79
N PHE A 169 -9.52 -21.77 -1.52
CA PHE A 169 -8.37 -21.49 -0.64
C PHE A 169 -7.97 -22.62 0.31
N GLU A 170 -8.17 -23.88 -0.09
CA GLU A 170 -7.68 -25.03 0.68
C GLU A 170 -6.88 -25.98 -0.23
N GLY A 171 -5.60 -25.67 -0.45
CA GLY A 171 -4.78 -26.45 -1.38
C GLY A 171 -3.28 -26.18 -1.34
N SER A 172 -2.63 -26.51 -0.22
CA SER A 172 -1.19 -26.86 -0.16
C SER A 172 -0.13 -25.76 -0.23
N LEU A 173 -0.04 -24.94 0.82
CA LEU A 173 1.23 -24.76 1.54
C LEU A 173 0.95 -24.82 3.04
N GLY A 174 1.38 -25.91 3.67
CA GLY A 174 1.41 -26.02 5.12
C GLY A 174 2.41 -25.04 5.69
N GLY A 175 1.91 -24.05 6.43
CA GLY A 175 2.72 -23.08 7.18
C GLY A 175 2.04 -21.72 7.26
N ASP A 176 1.53 -21.41 8.46
CA ASP A 176 1.07 -20.10 8.93
C ASP A 176 -0.28 -19.57 8.40
N SER A 177 -1.35 -20.00 9.09
CA SER A 177 -2.67 -19.34 9.15
C SER A 177 -2.57 -17.82 9.40
N GLU A 178 -1.49 -17.35 10.02
CA GLU A 178 -1.18 -15.94 10.27
C GLU A 178 -0.92 -15.12 8.99
N PHE A 179 -0.46 -15.74 7.90
CA PHE A 179 -0.11 -15.03 6.67
C PHE A 179 -1.36 -14.71 5.82
N VAL A 180 -2.33 -15.62 5.79
CA VAL A 180 -3.63 -15.41 5.13
C VAL A 180 -4.48 -14.39 5.90
N GLU A 181 -4.38 -14.40 7.23
CA GLU A 181 -5.00 -13.38 8.10
C GLU A 181 -4.35 -12.00 7.91
N HIS A 182 -3.00 -11.92 7.85
CA HIS A 182 -2.29 -10.68 7.53
C HIS A 182 -2.58 -10.12 6.13
N LEU A 183 -2.74 -10.97 5.11
CA LEU A 183 -3.11 -10.51 3.77
C LEU A 183 -4.54 -9.96 3.71
N LYS A 184 -5.46 -10.54 4.50
CA LYS A 184 -6.81 -10.00 4.69
C LYS A 184 -6.81 -8.70 5.48
N ASP A 185 -5.93 -8.56 6.48
CA ASP A 185 -5.77 -7.34 7.26
C ASP A 185 -5.16 -6.20 6.42
N LEU A 186 -4.07 -6.43 5.67
CA LEU A 186 -3.48 -5.41 4.78
C LEU A 186 -4.43 -4.98 3.66
N ALA A 187 -5.17 -5.92 3.06
CA ALA A 187 -6.17 -5.62 2.04
C ALA A 187 -7.40 -4.89 2.61
N SER A 188 -7.72 -5.10 3.89
CA SER A 188 -8.80 -4.40 4.59
C SER A 188 -8.36 -3.03 5.14
N GLU A 189 -7.08 -2.86 5.47
CA GLU A 189 -6.52 -1.62 6.02
C GLU A 189 -6.53 -0.47 5.00
N ALA A 190 -6.14 -0.68 3.75
CA ALA A 190 -6.11 0.41 2.75
C ALA A 190 -7.51 0.99 2.43
N PRO A 191 -8.56 0.18 2.21
CA PRO A 191 -9.94 0.68 2.10
C PRO A 191 -10.44 1.35 3.38
N VAL A 192 -10.13 0.79 4.56
CA VAL A 192 -10.57 1.35 5.85
C VAL A 192 -9.91 2.69 6.14
N ILE A 193 -8.61 2.85 5.85
CA ILE A 193 -7.90 4.12 6.01
C ILE A 193 -8.53 5.18 5.08
N ARG A 194 -8.77 4.85 3.81
CA ARG A 194 -9.45 5.76 2.87
C ARG A 194 -10.84 6.13 3.36
N LEU A 195 -11.61 5.16 3.84
CA LEU A 195 -12.94 5.36 4.38
C LEU A 195 -12.91 6.32 5.58
N VAL A 196 -12.07 6.07 6.59
CA VAL A 196 -11.97 6.94 7.77
C VAL A 196 -11.50 8.35 7.40
N ASN A 197 -10.53 8.49 6.50
CA ASN A 197 -10.11 9.80 6.03
C ASN A 197 -11.24 10.53 5.28
N GLN A 198 -12.03 9.83 4.47
CA GLN A 198 -13.22 10.40 3.82
C GLN A 198 -14.26 10.82 4.86
N LEU A 199 -14.51 10.02 5.90
CA LEU A 199 -15.45 10.37 6.97
C LEU A 199 -15.05 11.67 7.67
N ILE A 200 -13.76 11.81 8.00
CA ILE A 200 -13.19 13.01 8.64
C ILE A 200 -13.24 14.20 7.67
N GLY A 201 -12.86 14.02 6.41
CA GLY A 201 -12.94 15.08 5.39
C GLY A 201 -14.37 15.63 5.25
N ARG A 202 -15.36 14.74 5.27
CA ARG A 202 -16.79 15.11 5.16
C ARG A 202 -17.26 16.01 6.31
N VAL A 203 -16.66 15.90 7.51
CA VAL A 203 -16.93 16.83 8.63
C VAL A 203 -16.56 18.26 8.27
N ILE A 204 -15.41 18.44 7.63
CA ILE A 204 -14.90 19.75 7.24
C ILE A 204 -15.81 20.35 6.17
N ASP A 205 -16.16 19.57 5.16
CA ASP A 205 -17.02 20.00 4.06
C ASP A 205 -18.43 20.39 4.54
N LEU A 206 -19.02 19.57 5.40
CA LEU A 206 -20.35 19.81 5.98
C LEU A 206 -20.33 20.80 7.14
N ARG A 207 -19.15 21.24 7.59
CA ARG A 207 -18.95 22.02 8.82
C ARG A 207 -19.64 21.40 10.03
N ALA A 208 -19.61 20.07 10.11
CA ALA A 208 -20.17 19.32 11.22
C ALA A 208 -19.31 19.51 12.48
N SER A 209 -19.95 19.48 13.66
CA SER A 209 -19.25 19.51 14.95
C SER A 209 -18.78 18.14 15.40
N ASP A 210 -19.53 17.09 15.05
CA ASP A 210 -19.30 15.72 15.54
C ASP A 210 -19.53 14.68 14.43
N ILE A 211 -18.77 13.59 14.49
CA ILE A 211 -19.06 12.33 13.79
C ILE A 211 -19.57 11.34 14.83
N HIS A 212 -20.71 10.72 14.54
CA HIS A 212 -21.27 9.63 15.31
C HIS A 212 -21.10 8.33 14.52
N LEU A 213 -20.49 7.34 15.15
CA LEU A 213 -20.27 6.00 14.59
C LEU A 213 -20.94 4.99 15.49
N GLU A 214 -22.06 4.45 15.02
CA GLU A 214 -22.98 3.66 15.83
C GLU A 214 -23.13 2.27 15.22
N PRO A 215 -22.59 1.22 15.87
CA PRO A 215 -22.73 -0.14 15.37
C PRO A 215 -24.15 -0.66 15.63
N PHE A 216 -24.80 -1.13 14.58
CA PHE A 216 -26.09 -1.81 14.58
C PHE A 216 -25.97 -3.21 13.94
N GLU A 217 -27.05 -3.99 13.96
CA GLU A 217 -27.09 -5.34 13.38
C GLU A 217 -26.90 -5.35 11.85
N ASP A 218 -27.31 -4.28 11.17
CA ASP A 218 -27.24 -4.11 9.72
C ASP A 218 -25.97 -3.39 9.23
N GLY A 219 -25.16 -2.83 10.13
CA GLY A 219 -23.90 -2.18 9.79
C GLY A 219 -23.44 -1.12 10.80
N LEU A 220 -22.38 -0.40 10.45
CA LEU A 220 -21.92 0.77 11.19
C LEU A 220 -22.56 2.02 10.60
N HIS A 221 -23.50 2.60 11.34
CA HIS A 221 -24.21 3.80 10.93
C HIS A 221 -23.37 5.03 11.22
N VAL A 222 -23.22 5.89 10.20
CA VAL A 222 -22.49 7.15 10.30
C VAL A 222 -23.45 8.32 10.27
N ARG A 223 -23.38 9.17 11.29
CA ARG A 223 -24.18 10.39 11.39
C ARG A 223 -23.29 11.60 11.67
N TYR A 224 -23.66 12.75 11.15
CA TYR A 224 -22.95 14.01 11.38
C TYR A 224 -23.83 14.97 12.15
N ARG A 225 -23.26 15.70 13.10
CA ARG A 225 -23.97 16.81 13.75
C ARG A 225 -23.66 18.11 13.01
N VAL A 226 -24.64 18.64 12.29
CA VAL A 226 -24.53 19.93 11.56
C VAL A 226 -25.51 20.91 12.19
N ASP A 227 -25.02 22.06 12.65
CA ASP A 227 -25.81 23.09 13.33
C ASP A 227 -26.67 22.54 14.49
N GLY A 228 -26.13 21.56 15.22
CA GLY A 228 -26.78 20.92 16.36
C GLY A 228 -27.72 19.75 16.02
N VAL A 229 -28.04 19.53 14.74
CA VAL A 229 -28.94 18.48 14.28
C VAL A 229 -28.15 17.27 13.76
N LEU A 230 -28.55 16.06 14.19
CA LEU A 230 -28.00 14.82 13.67
C LEU A 230 -28.59 14.52 12.29
N GLN A 231 -27.72 14.33 11.30
CA GLN A 231 -28.08 13.95 9.94
C GLN A 231 -27.47 12.58 9.63
N GLU A 232 -28.31 11.66 9.18
CA GLU A 232 -27.90 10.33 8.74
C GLU A 232 -27.27 10.43 7.35
N ALA A 233 -26.11 9.81 7.17
CA ALA A 233 -25.32 9.97 5.94
C ALA A 233 -25.13 8.65 5.19
N GLU A 234 -24.56 7.64 5.84
CA GLU A 234 -24.25 6.36 5.20
C GLU A 234 -24.17 5.22 6.23
N VAL A 235 -24.44 4.00 5.75
CA VAL A 235 -24.25 2.77 6.53
C VAL A 235 -23.07 2.02 5.93
N ILE A 236 -22.04 1.83 6.75
CA ILE A 236 -20.85 1.06 6.39
C ILE A 236 -21.13 -0.42 6.66
N PRO A 237 -20.81 -1.35 5.72
CA PRO A 237 -20.99 -2.77 5.96
C PRO A 237 -20.33 -3.24 7.26
N GLY A 238 -21.03 -4.06 8.03
CA GLY A 238 -20.62 -4.47 9.38
C GLY A 238 -19.20 -5.08 9.46
N GLN A 239 -18.75 -5.73 8.38
CA GLN A 239 -17.40 -6.28 8.25
C GLN A 239 -16.28 -5.25 8.48
N PHE A 240 -16.53 -3.97 8.20
CA PHE A 240 -15.55 -2.90 8.39
C PHE A 240 -15.62 -2.21 9.76
N SER A 241 -16.64 -2.50 10.57
CA SER A 241 -16.91 -1.79 11.84
C SER A 241 -15.75 -1.88 12.83
N ALA A 242 -15.20 -3.09 13.01
CA ALA A 242 -14.07 -3.30 13.91
C ALA A 242 -12.80 -2.58 13.44
N ALA A 243 -12.53 -2.62 12.14
CA ALA A 243 -11.37 -1.96 11.54
C ALA A 243 -11.47 -0.42 11.63
N VAL A 244 -12.66 0.14 11.36
CA VAL A 244 -12.93 1.58 11.54
C VAL A 244 -12.75 2.01 12.99
N SER A 245 -13.28 1.25 13.96
CA SER A 245 -13.11 1.55 15.39
C SER A 245 -11.64 1.50 15.82
N SER A 246 -10.91 0.47 15.39
CA SER A 246 -9.48 0.32 15.64
C SER A 246 -8.68 1.51 15.09
N ARG A 247 -9.00 1.91 13.85
CA ARG A 247 -8.37 3.05 13.18
C ARG A 247 -8.59 4.36 13.91
N ILE A 248 -9.79 4.60 14.42
CA ILE A 248 -10.11 5.83 15.18
C ILE A 248 -9.41 5.83 16.53
N LYS A 249 -9.37 4.68 17.21
CA LYS A 249 -8.58 4.54 18.45
C LYS A 249 -7.12 4.87 18.21
N LEU A 250 -6.56 4.41 17.10
CA LEU A 250 -5.19 4.71 16.72
C LEU A 250 -4.98 6.22 16.51
N LEU A 251 -5.83 6.88 15.71
CA LEU A 251 -5.77 8.33 15.47
C LEU A 251 -5.95 9.16 16.75
N ALA A 252 -6.73 8.65 17.71
CA ALA A 252 -6.96 9.27 19.00
C ALA A 252 -5.90 8.90 20.07
N HIS A 253 -4.88 8.10 19.69
CA HIS A 253 -3.87 7.55 20.59
C HIS A 253 -4.44 6.74 21.77
N LEU A 254 -5.56 6.04 21.54
CA LEU A 254 -6.20 5.14 22.50
C LEU A 254 -5.67 3.71 22.35
N ASN A 255 -5.82 2.90 23.40
CA ASN A 255 -5.42 1.50 23.37
C ASN A 255 -6.33 0.69 22.44
N ILE A 256 -5.73 0.13 21.39
CA ILE A 256 -6.43 -0.60 20.31
C ILE A 256 -6.96 -1.96 20.81
N ALA A 257 -6.23 -2.62 21.71
CA ALA A 257 -6.59 -3.93 22.25
C ALA A 257 -7.74 -3.85 23.28
N GLU A 258 -7.98 -2.67 23.84
CA GLU A 258 -9.02 -2.44 24.85
C GLU A 258 -10.37 -2.19 24.19
N ARG A 259 -11.41 -2.92 24.60
CA ARG A 259 -12.77 -2.89 24.02
C ARG A 259 -13.87 -2.77 25.08
N ARG A 260 -13.53 -2.81 26.37
CA ARG A 260 -14.49 -2.91 27.49
C ARG A 260 -14.57 -1.63 28.32
N MET A 261 -13.52 -0.82 28.29
CA MET A 261 -13.42 0.44 29.03
C MET A 261 -13.67 1.63 28.10
N PRO A 262 -14.39 2.68 28.57
CA PRO A 262 -14.57 3.92 27.82
C PRO A 262 -13.28 4.71 27.67
#